data_AF-A0A560VIL4-F1
#
_entry.id   AF-A0A560VIL4-F1
#
_cell.length_a   1.000
_cell.length_b   1.000
_cell.length_c   1.000
_cell.angle_alpha   90.00
_cell.angle_beta   90.00
_cell.angle_gamma   90.00
#
_symmetry.space_group_name_H-M   'P 1'
#
loop_
_entity.id
_entity.type
_entity.pdbx_description
1 polymer ?
#
loop_
_entity_poly.entity_id
_entity_poly.type
_entity_poly.pdbx_seq_one_letter_code
_entity_poly.pdbx_strand_id
1 'polypeptide(L)'
;MTTQTAAPDSNAVQQADRASVTTDDILGMINTWMRERKLAQPSDLNTTFSEAGFDSLDSVELSFFLQDQFGVEIDETVLYNYPTFAALVDYVKARL
;
A
#
# COMPACT_ATOMS: atom_id res chain seq x y z
N MET A 1 16.21 3.11 -46.49
CA MET A 1 17.13 2.45 -45.54
C MET A 1 17.39 3.49 -44.45
N THR A 2 16.94 3.42 -43.20
CA THR A 2 16.50 2.31 -42.35
C THR A 2 15.66 2.94 -41.22
N THR A 3 14.62 2.25 -40.77
CA THR A 3 13.79 2.57 -39.61
C THR A 3 14.56 2.45 -38.29
N GLN A 4 14.29 3.34 -37.33
CA GLN A 4 14.54 3.12 -35.90
C GLN A 4 13.43 3.86 -35.14
N THR A 5 12.24 3.28 -35.07
CA THR A 5 11.76 2.38 -34.00
C THR A 5 11.61 3.13 -32.68
N ALA A 6 10.35 3.45 -32.42
CA ALA A 6 9.81 4.12 -31.25
C ALA A 6 10.33 3.53 -29.93
N ALA A 7 10.70 4.41 -29.01
CA ALA A 7 10.63 4.10 -27.59
C ALA A 7 9.15 3.86 -27.24
N PRO A 8 8.82 2.78 -26.52
CA PRO A 8 7.46 2.62 -26.03
C PRO A 8 7.17 3.71 -25.00
N ASP A 9 6.09 4.45 -25.25
CA ASP A 9 5.24 5.15 -24.30
C ASP A 9 5.41 4.69 -22.83
N SER A 10 6.24 5.40 -22.06
CA SER A 10 6.20 5.32 -20.59
C SER A 10 4.97 6.04 -20.00
N ASN A 11 4.05 6.52 -20.84
CA ASN A 11 2.88 7.31 -20.43
C ASN A 11 1.54 6.55 -20.58
N ALA A 12 1.52 5.39 -21.23
CA ALA A 12 0.30 4.60 -21.42
C ALA A 12 -0.18 3.87 -20.15
N VAL A 13 0.67 3.74 -19.13
CA VAL A 13 0.32 3.06 -17.87
C VAL A 13 -0.16 4.02 -16.76
N GLN A 14 -0.19 5.34 -17.00
CA GLN A 14 -0.46 6.32 -15.94
C GLN A 14 -1.85 6.96 -16.00
N GLN A 15 -2.65 6.73 -17.05
CA GLN A 15 -3.92 7.43 -17.27
C GLN A 15 -5.19 6.56 -17.22
N ALA A 16 -5.08 5.25 -16.92
CA ALA A 16 -6.23 4.34 -16.94
C ALA A 16 -7.03 4.25 -15.62
N ASP A 17 -6.55 4.78 -14.49
CA ASP A 17 -7.17 4.51 -13.18
C ASP A 17 -7.61 5.78 -12.43
N ARG A 18 -8.75 6.34 -12.84
CA ARG A 18 -9.59 7.15 -11.92
C ARG A 18 -10.81 6.33 -11.48
N ALA A 19 -10.76 5.01 -11.64
CA ALA A 19 -11.89 4.12 -11.51
C ALA A 19 -11.47 2.91 -10.67
N SER A 20 -11.66 3.07 -9.36
CA SER A 20 -11.57 2.04 -8.32
C SER A 20 -10.14 1.67 -7.88
N VAL A 21 -9.59 2.42 -6.92
CA VAL A 21 -8.44 1.97 -6.11
C VAL A 21 -8.65 0.50 -5.72
N THR A 22 -7.74 -0.36 -6.18
CA THR A 22 -7.80 -1.81 -5.98
C THR A 22 -6.97 -2.22 -4.76
N THR A 23 -7.17 -3.46 -4.32
CA THR A 23 -6.33 -4.07 -3.27
C THR A 23 -4.85 -4.08 -3.66
N ASP A 24 -4.52 -4.30 -4.95
CA ASP A 24 -3.13 -4.33 -5.40
C ASP A 24 -2.47 -2.93 -5.40
N ASP A 25 -3.24 -1.88 -5.67
CA ASP A 25 -2.76 -0.49 -5.62
C ASP A 25 -2.43 -0.08 -4.16
N ILE A 26 -3.32 -0.39 -3.22
CA ILE A 26 -3.09 -0.16 -1.78
C ILE A 26 -1.84 -0.93 -1.32
N LEU A 27 -1.71 -2.20 -1.71
CA LEU A 27 -0.53 -3.01 -1.39
C LEU A 27 0.76 -2.46 -2.03
N GLY A 28 0.67 -1.95 -3.25
CA GLY A 28 1.77 -1.28 -3.95
C GLY A 28 2.26 -0.05 -3.20
N MET A 29 1.34 0.76 -2.66
CA MET A 29 1.65 1.91 -1.81
C MET A 29 2.30 1.50 -0.50
N ILE A 30 1.73 0.52 0.23
CA ILE A 30 2.32 0.00 1.46
C ILE A 30 3.75 -0.51 1.19
N ASN A 31 3.95 -1.24 0.10
CA ASN A 31 5.25 -1.76 -0.29
C ASN A 31 6.26 -0.65 -0.61
N THR A 32 5.82 0.39 -1.30
CA THR A 32 6.65 1.56 -1.62
C THR A 32 7.07 2.28 -0.35
N TRP A 33 6.13 2.53 0.57
CA TRP A 33 6.38 3.12 1.88
C TRP A 33 7.38 2.30 2.72
N MET A 34 7.26 0.97 2.72
CA MET A 34 8.19 0.07 3.41
C MET A 34 9.61 0.16 2.83
N ARG A 35 9.73 0.22 1.50
CA ARG A 35 11.03 0.37 0.84
C ARG A 35 11.72 1.68 1.22
N GLU A 36 10.99 2.78 1.31
CA GLU A 36 11.54 4.07 1.72
C GLU A 36 12.06 4.04 3.17
N ARG A 37 11.36 3.33 4.06
CA ARG A 37 11.76 3.13 5.46
C ARG A 37 12.75 1.97 5.67
N LYS A 38 13.14 1.25 4.62
CA LYS A 38 14.00 0.04 4.68
C LYS A 38 13.44 -1.08 5.56
N LEU A 39 12.12 -1.20 5.60
CA LEU A 39 11.41 -2.25 6.33
C LEU A 39 11.32 -3.53 5.48
N ALA A 40 11.18 -4.68 6.17
CA ALA A 40 10.97 -5.95 5.50
C ALA A 40 9.57 -5.99 4.87
N GLN A 41 9.48 -6.48 3.64
CA GLN A 41 8.20 -6.65 2.96
C GLN A 41 7.57 -7.95 3.46
N PRO A 42 6.30 -7.93 3.91
CA PRO A 42 5.60 -9.15 4.29
C PRO A 42 5.48 -10.06 3.07
N SER A 43 5.93 -11.30 3.21
CA SER A 43 5.74 -12.32 2.17
C SER A 43 4.32 -12.89 2.19
N ASP A 44 3.62 -12.77 3.31
CA ASP A 44 2.22 -13.15 3.48
C ASP A 44 1.44 -12.00 4.12
N LEU A 45 0.27 -11.68 3.58
CA LEU A 45 -0.55 -10.57 4.05
C LEU A 45 -1.30 -10.90 5.36
N ASN A 46 -1.38 -12.18 5.71
CA ASN A 46 -1.94 -12.63 6.99
C ASN A 46 -0.90 -12.61 8.12
N THR A 47 0.37 -12.30 7.81
CA THR A 47 1.39 -12.08 8.83
C THR A 47 1.06 -10.82 9.62
N THR A 48 1.28 -10.90 10.94
CA THR A 48 1.05 -9.76 11.82
C THR A 48 2.12 -8.68 11.65
N PHE A 49 1.80 -7.42 11.99
CA PHE A 49 2.77 -6.32 11.95
C PHE A 49 4.05 -6.67 12.71
N SER A 50 3.91 -7.20 13.94
CA SER A 50 5.06 -7.60 14.76
C SER A 50 5.91 -8.69 14.13
N GLU A 51 5.31 -9.67 13.45
CA GLU A 51 6.05 -10.72 12.74
C GLU A 51 6.72 -10.24 11.45
N ALA A 52 6.15 -9.23 10.80
CA ALA A 52 6.78 -8.56 9.67
C ALA A 52 7.93 -7.63 10.09
N GLY A 53 8.17 -7.49 11.40
CA GLY A 53 9.20 -6.61 11.96
C GLY A 53 8.77 -5.14 12.06
N PHE A 54 7.46 -4.87 12.06
CA PHE A 54 6.93 -3.55 12.36
C PHE A 54 6.85 -3.36 13.87
N ASP A 55 7.33 -2.19 14.30
CA ASP A 55 7.13 -1.73 15.66
C ASP A 55 5.77 -1.01 15.79
N SER A 56 5.39 -0.65 17.03
CA SER A 56 4.16 0.11 17.26
C SER A 56 4.16 1.44 16.50
N LEU A 57 5.32 2.09 16.40
CA LEU A 57 5.47 3.34 15.67
C LEU A 57 5.29 3.12 14.15
N ASP A 58 5.90 2.10 13.57
CA ASP A 58 5.77 1.82 12.14
C ASP A 58 4.33 1.52 11.74
N SER A 59 3.60 0.80 12.60
CA SER A 59 2.19 0.45 12.38
C SER A 59 1.31 1.70 12.34
N VAL A 60 1.54 2.62 13.27
CA VAL A 60 0.82 3.90 13.36
C VAL A 60 1.22 4.85 12.23
N GLU A 61 2.50 4.92 11.87
CA GLU A 61 2.97 5.74 10.76
C GLU A 61 2.44 5.23 9.41
N LEU A 62 2.33 3.90 9.24
CA LEU A 62 1.73 3.30 8.07
C LEU A 62 0.25 3.67 7.99
N SER A 63 -0.49 3.60 9.11
CA SER A 63 -1.88 4.00 9.12
C SER A 63 -2.03 5.48 8.77
N PHE A 64 -1.26 6.39 9.37
CA PHE A 64 -1.27 7.82 9.00
C PHE A 64 -0.98 8.05 7.52
N PHE A 65 -0.01 7.33 6.94
CA PHE A 65 0.25 7.42 5.52
C PHE A 65 -0.94 6.99 4.66
N LEU A 66 -1.59 5.88 4.99
CA LEU A 66 -2.79 5.43 4.27
C LEU A 66 -3.96 6.40 4.45
N GLN A 67 -4.12 6.97 5.66
CA GLN A 67 -5.13 8.00 5.93
C GLN A 67 -4.89 9.25 5.09
N ASP A 68 -3.65 9.71 4.95
CA ASP A 68 -3.29 10.85 4.11
C ASP A 68 -3.53 10.59 2.62
N GLN A 69 -3.14 9.41 2.12
CA GLN A 69 -3.27 9.05 0.70
C GLN A 69 -4.72 8.81 0.28
N PHE A 70 -5.53 8.18 1.13
CA PHE A 70 -6.89 7.76 0.79
C PHE A 70 -7.99 8.57 1.46
N GLY A 71 -7.67 9.43 2.43
CA GLY A 71 -8.65 10.20 3.19
C GLY A 71 -9.52 9.36 4.14
N VAL A 72 -9.06 8.17 4.52
CA VAL A 72 -9.76 7.26 5.45
C VAL A 72 -9.32 7.54 6.89
N GLU A 73 -10.11 7.11 7.88
CA GLU A 73 -9.76 7.18 9.31
C GLU A 73 -9.36 5.79 9.83
N ILE A 74 -8.13 5.69 10.34
CA ILE A 74 -7.53 4.44 10.84
C ILE A 74 -6.94 4.69 12.23
N ASP A 75 -7.74 4.42 13.27
CA ASP A 75 -7.31 4.52 14.66
C ASP A 75 -6.43 3.35 15.13
N GLU A 76 -5.73 3.56 16.24
CA GLU A 76 -4.95 2.52 16.94
C GLU A 76 -5.79 1.28 17.28
N THR A 77 -7.08 1.45 17.57
CA THR A 77 -7.99 0.34 17.88
C THR A 77 -8.16 -0.58 16.67
N VAL A 78 -8.12 -0.02 15.45
CA VAL A 78 -8.17 -0.80 14.21
C VAL A 78 -6.89 -1.62 14.07
N LEU A 79 -5.72 -1.01 14.27
CA LEU A 79 -4.44 -1.74 14.23
C LEU A 79 -4.38 -2.87 15.27
N TYR A 80 -4.99 -2.68 16.44
CA TYR A 80 -5.08 -3.72 17.46
C TYR A 80 -6.06 -4.85 17.10
N ASN A 81 -7.22 -4.53 16.52
CA ASN A 81 -8.22 -5.54 16.10
C ASN A 81 -7.83 -6.24 14.80
N TYR A 82 -7.08 -5.56 13.95
CA TYR A 82 -6.66 -6.00 12.62
C TYR A 82 -5.13 -5.93 12.52
N PRO A 83 -4.40 -6.81 13.22
CA PRO A 83 -2.95 -6.74 13.33
C PRO A 83 -2.22 -7.22 12.06
N THR A 84 -2.92 -7.37 10.92
CA THR A 84 -2.39 -7.93 9.68
C THR A 84 -2.60 -6.98 8.50
N PHE A 85 -1.71 -7.05 7.51
CA PHE A 85 -1.79 -6.21 6.31
C PHE A 85 -3.05 -6.49 5.49
N ALA A 86 -3.46 -7.76 5.36
CA ALA A 86 -4.68 -8.13 4.66
C ALA A 86 -5.91 -7.44 5.25
N ALA A 87 -6.01 -7.43 6.58
CA ALA A 87 -7.14 -6.83 7.28
C ALA A 87 -7.11 -5.30 7.22
N LEU A 88 -5.93 -4.69 7.29
CA LEU A 88 -5.77 -3.24 7.10
C LEU A 88 -6.19 -2.81 5.69
N VAL A 89 -5.76 -3.53 4.66
CA VAL A 89 -6.12 -3.23 3.27
C VAL A 89 -7.62 -3.41 3.04
N ASP A 90 -8.23 -4.46 3.58
CA ASP A 90 -9.67 -4.67 3.52
C ASP A 90 -10.43 -3.54 4.23
N TYR A 91 -9.96 -3.12 5.41
CA TYR A 91 -10.53 -2.01 6.17
C TYR A 91 -10.50 -0.68 5.41
N VAL A 92 -9.39 -0.38 4.73
CA VAL A 92 -9.23 0.81 3.88
C VAL A 92 -10.17 0.71 2.69
N LYS A 93 -10.19 -0.44 2.00
CA LYS A 93 -11.06 -0.68 0.85
C LYS A 93 -12.55 -0.56 1.17
N ALA A 94 -12.96 -0.93 2.39
CA ALA A 94 -14.33 -0.76 2.85
C ALA A 94 -14.72 0.71 3.11
N ARG A 95 -13.76 1.64 3.14
CA ARG A 95 -13.95 3.07 3.43
C ARG A 95 -13.64 4.01 2.27
N LEU A 96 -13.07 3.48 1.19
CA LEU A 96 -12.93 4.13 -0.11
C LEU A 96 -14.30 4.24 -0.81
#